data_AF-A0A6A6EQE8-F1
#
_entry.id   AF-A0A6A6EQE8-F1
#
_cell.length_a   1.000
_cell.length_b   1.000
_cell.length_c   1.000
_cell.angle_alpha   90.00
_cell.angle_beta   90.00
_cell.angle_gamma   90.00
#
_symmetry.space_group_name_H-M   'P 1'
#
loop_
_entity.id
_entity.type
_entity.pdbx_description
1 polymer ?
#
loop_
_entity_poly.entity_id
_entity_poly.type
_entity_poly.pdbx_seq_one_letter_code
_entity_poly.pdbx_strand_id
1 'polypeptide(L)'
;MPPSSSITYTAFYVARLPLEGGVDYSATKAILVSMTRSLSVQLAPLGICVNAVSPAFKYMPSLAAPAYTTEMILETISTFPTPRIEQPVELGPGYVDLADELKTYVSGSI
;
A
#
# COMPACT_ATOMS: atom_id res chain seq x y z
N MET A 1 -3.56 22.01 5.00
CA MET A 1 -3.65 21.55 3.59
C MET A 1 -4.84 22.25 2.97
N PRO A 2 -4.74 22.74 1.72
CA PRO A 2 -5.88 23.36 1.04
C PRO A 2 -7.01 22.34 0.78
N PRO A 3 -8.27 22.80 0.64
CA PRO A 3 -9.35 21.95 0.12
C PRO A 3 -8.94 21.31 -1.22
N SER A 4 -9.41 20.10 -1.50
CA SER A 4 -9.02 19.24 -2.64
C SER A 4 -7.63 18.61 -2.54
N SER A 5 -6.97 18.67 -1.38
CA SER A 5 -5.73 17.90 -1.17
C SER A 5 -6.01 16.39 -1.05
N SER A 6 -5.02 15.57 -1.39
CA SER A 6 -5.06 14.11 -1.23
C SER A 6 -3.90 13.62 -0.34
N ILE A 7 -4.20 12.66 0.55
CA ILE A 7 -3.21 11.92 1.33
C ILE A 7 -3.26 10.47 0.86
N THR A 8 -2.12 9.91 0.45
CA THR A 8 -2.03 8.50 0.05
C THR A 8 -0.99 7.77 0.88
N TYR A 9 -1.42 6.73 1.60
CA TYR A 9 -0.52 5.83 2.32
C TYR A 9 -0.05 4.65 1.46
N THR A 10 1.14 4.13 1.75
CA THR A 10 1.60 2.86 1.18
C THR A 10 1.42 1.74 2.20
N ALA A 11 0.32 1.00 2.04
CA ALA A 11 0.05 -0.23 2.77
C ALA A 11 0.93 -1.37 2.20
N PHE A 12 0.46 -2.60 2.26
CA PHE A 12 1.13 -3.77 1.67
C PHE A 12 0.20 -4.98 1.74
N TYR A 13 0.40 -5.98 0.87
CA TYR A 13 -0.43 -7.19 0.86
C TYR A 13 -0.51 -7.90 2.24
N VAL A 14 0.56 -7.82 3.04
CA VAL A 14 0.64 -8.41 4.39
C VAL A 14 -0.28 -7.74 5.42
N ALA A 15 -0.93 -6.62 5.05
CA ALA A 15 -2.00 -6.03 5.86
C ALA A 15 -3.25 -6.94 5.93
N ARG A 16 -3.38 -7.88 4.99
CA ARG A 16 -4.53 -8.79 4.86
C ARG A 16 -4.13 -10.26 4.74
N LEU A 17 -2.96 -10.52 4.16
CA LEU A 17 -2.44 -11.87 3.98
C LEU A 17 -1.33 -12.16 5.00
N PRO A 18 -1.18 -13.39 5.49
CA PRO A 18 -0.16 -13.72 6.47
C PRO A 18 1.25 -13.64 5.88
N LEU A 19 2.20 -13.20 6.71
CA LEU A 19 3.64 -13.27 6.45
C LEU A 19 4.30 -14.01 7.63
N GLU A 20 4.92 -15.14 7.35
CA GLU A 20 5.68 -15.87 8.37
C GLU A 20 6.82 -15.01 8.92
N GLY A 21 6.98 -14.97 10.24
CA GLY A 21 7.98 -14.15 10.92
C GLY A 21 7.75 -12.64 10.88
N GLY A 22 6.65 -12.15 10.27
CA GLY A 22 6.41 -10.73 10.03
C GLY A 22 5.25 -10.13 10.84
N VAL A 23 4.99 -10.58 12.06
CA VAL A 23 3.80 -10.18 12.84
C VAL A 23 3.76 -8.67 13.13
N ASP A 24 4.88 -8.10 13.53
CA ASP A 24 5.05 -6.67 13.82
C ASP A 24 4.90 -5.84 12.55
N TYR A 25 5.57 -6.22 11.47
CA TYR A 25 5.45 -5.57 10.16
C TYR A 25 4.00 -5.64 9.64
N SER A 26 3.37 -6.81 9.70
CA SER A 26 1.98 -7.01 9.28
C SER A 26 1.02 -6.17 10.10
N ALA A 27 1.23 -6.07 11.42
CA ALA A 27 0.46 -5.19 12.28
C ALA A 27 0.58 -3.72 11.85
N THR A 28 1.80 -3.23 11.58
CA THR A 28 1.98 -1.84 11.11
C THR A 28 1.29 -1.58 9.77
N LYS A 29 1.30 -2.55 8.85
CA LYS A 29 0.64 -2.42 7.54
C LYS A 29 -0.88 -2.51 7.65
N ALA A 30 -1.40 -3.33 8.56
CA ALA A 30 -2.83 -3.39 8.88
C ALA A 30 -3.33 -2.07 9.50
N ILE A 31 -2.54 -1.43 10.36
CA ILE A 31 -2.87 -0.12 10.93
C ILE A 31 -3.06 0.93 9.84
N LEU A 32 -2.23 0.95 8.80
CA LEU A 32 -2.39 1.91 7.68
C LEU A 32 -3.74 1.76 6.97
N VAL A 33 -4.23 0.54 6.81
CA VAL A 33 -5.56 0.28 6.21
C VAL A 33 -6.68 0.85 7.09
N SER A 34 -6.59 0.63 8.40
CA SER A 34 -7.56 1.17 9.36
C SER A 34 -7.50 2.69 9.41
N MET A 35 -6.30 3.27 9.55
CA MET A 35 -6.06 4.70 9.58
C MET A 35 -6.58 5.40 8.33
N THR A 36 -6.37 4.82 7.15
CA THR A 36 -6.88 5.38 5.88
C THR A 36 -8.39 5.59 5.94
N ARG A 37 -9.14 4.59 6.41
CA ARG A 37 -10.61 4.63 6.50
C ARG A 37 -11.11 5.55 7.63
N SER A 38 -10.41 5.61 8.76
CA SER A 38 -10.80 6.51 9.85
C SER A 38 -10.49 7.98 9.51
N LEU A 39 -9.32 8.25 8.93
CA LEU A 39 -8.90 9.60 8.55
C LEU A 39 -9.70 10.13 7.36
N SER A 40 -10.12 9.28 6.42
CA SER A 40 -10.98 9.71 5.32
C SER A 40 -12.27 10.35 5.81
N VAL A 41 -12.88 9.79 6.85
CA VAL A 41 -14.08 10.35 7.48
C VAL A 41 -13.75 11.62 8.26
N GLN A 42 -12.65 11.62 9.01
CA GLN A 42 -12.25 12.77 9.84
C GLN A 42 -11.92 14.00 9.00
N LEU A 43 -11.31 13.82 7.83
CA LEU A 43 -10.82 14.92 6.99
C LEU A 43 -11.78 15.28 5.84
N ALA A 44 -12.83 14.49 5.59
CA ALA A 44 -13.85 14.81 4.58
C ALA A 44 -14.47 16.22 4.74
N PRO A 45 -14.81 16.71 5.96
CA PRO A 45 -15.34 18.08 6.12
C PRO A 45 -14.36 19.19 5.70
N LEU A 46 -13.07 18.88 5.62
CA LEU A 46 -12.02 19.79 5.16
C LEU A 46 -11.76 19.67 3.65
N GLY A 47 -12.50 18.81 2.95
CA GLY A 47 -12.31 18.54 1.52
C GLY A 47 -11.01 17.81 1.22
N ILE A 48 -10.48 17.01 2.16
CA ILE A 48 -9.24 16.24 1.97
C ILE A 48 -9.59 14.76 1.79
N CYS A 49 -9.15 14.17 0.67
CA CYS A 49 -9.29 12.75 0.42
C CYS A 49 -8.12 11.97 1.03
N VAL A 50 -8.41 10.79 1.59
CA VAL A 50 -7.38 9.93 2.20
C VAL A 50 -7.53 8.53 1.63
N ASN A 51 -6.50 8.00 0.97
CA ASN A 51 -6.50 6.67 0.37
C ASN A 51 -5.22 5.92 0.73
N ALA A 52 -5.15 4.65 0.33
CA ALA A 52 -3.93 3.88 0.34
C ALA A 52 -3.76 3.15 -0.99
N VAL A 53 -2.50 2.84 -1.30
CA VAL A 53 -2.12 1.85 -2.30
C VAL A 53 -1.57 0.64 -1.54
N SER A 54 -2.02 -0.55 -1.88
CA SER A 54 -1.54 -1.81 -1.30
C SER A 54 -0.78 -2.65 -2.33
N PRO A 55 0.55 -2.45 -2.46
CA PRO A 55 1.38 -3.26 -3.35
C PRO A 55 1.37 -4.75 -3.00
N ALA A 56 1.63 -5.58 -4.00
CA ALA A 56 1.99 -6.98 -3.83
C ALA A 56 3.47 -7.09 -3.39
N PHE A 57 4.08 -8.26 -3.58
CA PHE A 57 5.51 -8.39 -3.34
C PHE A 57 6.30 -7.58 -4.38
N LYS A 58 6.79 -6.42 -3.97
CA LYS A 58 7.45 -5.44 -4.84
C LYS A 58 8.96 -5.44 -4.70
N TYR A 59 9.65 -5.08 -5.78
CA TYR A 59 11.09 -4.91 -5.77
C TYR A 59 11.47 -3.71 -4.90
N MET A 60 12.35 -3.94 -3.93
CA MET A 60 12.86 -2.92 -3.01
C MET A 60 14.35 -3.17 -2.80
N PRO A 61 15.18 -2.12 -2.63
CA PRO A 61 16.59 -2.29 -2.30
C PRO A 61 16.83 -3.16 -1.05
N SER A 62 15.88 -3.16 -0.10
CA SER A 62 15.93 -3.99 1.11
C SER A 62 15.88 -5.50 0.84
N LEU A 63 15.44 -5.94 -0.34
CA LEU A 63 15.49 -7.35 -0.73
C LEU A 63 16.93 -7.87 -0.92
N ALA A 64 17.92 -6.98 -1.05
CA ALA A 64 19.33 -7.36 -1.04
C ALA A 64 19.88 -7.61 0.37
N ALA A 65 19.07 -7.41 1.42
CA ALA A 65 19.50 -7.70 2.79
C ALA A 65 19.67 -9.21 3.00
N PRO A 66 20.64 -9.65 3.82
CA PRO A 66 20.91 -11.08 4.07
C PRO A 66 19.71 -11.88 4.60
N ALA A 67 18.70 -11.20 5.14
CA ALA A 67 17.48 -11.81 5.64
C ALA A 67 16.55 -12.34 4.54
N TYR A 68 16.77 -11.98 3.27
CA TYR A 68 15.97 -12.46 2.14
C TYR A 68 16.81 -13.37 1.25
N THR A 69 16.46 -14.66 1.19
CA THR A 69 17.06 -15.59 0.24
C THR A 69 16.26 -15.60 -1.07
N THR A 70 16.93 -15.99 -2.16
CA THR A 70 16.28 -16.16 -3.46
C THR A 70 15.13 -17.17 -3.37
N GLU A 71 15.32 -18.26 -2.62
CA GLU A 71 14.33 -19.32 -2.42
C GLU A 71 13.08 -18.78 -1.71
N MET A 72 13.26 -18.01 -0.63
CA MET A 72 12.14 -17.37 0.09
C MET A 72 11.36 -16.43 -0.80
N ILE A 73 12.05 -15.64 -1.64
CA ILE A 73 11.42 -14.73 -2.59
C ILE A 73 10.62 -15.51 -3.63
N LEU A 74 11.20 -16.56 -4.22
CA LEU A 74 10.56 -17.40 -5.24
C LEU A 74 9.33 -18.13 -4.68
N GLU A 75 9.43 -18.68 -3.48
CA GLU A 75 8.32 -19.32 -2.78
C GLU A 75 7.19 -18.31 -2.53
N THR A 76 7.52 -17.13 -2.02
CA THR A 76 6.54 -16.07 -1.76
C THR A 76 5.83 -15.64 -3.04
N ILE A 77 6.56 -15.31 -4.12
CA ILE A 77 5.94 -14.84 -5.37
C ILE A 77 5.10 -15.94 -6.05
N SER A 78 5.42 -17.22 -5.85
CA SER A 78 4.66 -18.34 -6.42
C SER A 78 3.22 -18.44 -5.89
N THR A 79 2.94 -17.85 -4.73
CA THR A 79 1.60 -17.81 -4.13
C THR A 79 0.67 -16.78 -4.77
N PHE A 80 1.22 -15.81 -5.52
CA PHE A 80 0.41 -14.77 -6.17
C PHE A 80 -0.12 -15.24 -7.53
N PRO A 81 -1.33 -14.80 -7.95
CA PRO A 81 -1.88 -15.13 -9.26
C PRO A 81 -0.97 -14.74 -10.43
N THR A 82 -0.20 -13.66 -10.25
CA THR A 82 0.85 -13.23 -11.18
C THR A 82 2.19 -13.46 -10.49
N PRO A 83 2.89 -14.58 -10.74
CA PRO A 83 4.02 -15.04 -9.93
C PRO A 83 5.33 -14.31 -10.31
N ARG A 84 5.37 -13.00 -10.10
CA ARG A 84 6.53 -12.15 -10.34
C ARG A 84 6.63 -11.05 -9.29
N ILE A 85 7.82 -10.49 -9.17
CA ILE A 85 8.05 -9.30 -8.36
C ILE A 85 7.42 -8.09 -9.07
N GLU A 86 6.56 -7.37 -8.37
CA GLU A 86 6.00 -6.09 -8.81
C GLU A 86 7.10 -5.03 -8.90
N GLN A 87 7.15 -4.29 -10.00
CA GLN A 87 8.14 -3.24 -10.22
C GLN A 87 7.62 -1.89 -9.71
N PRO A 88 8.46 -1.03 -9.13
CA PRO A 88 8.03 0.28 -8.62
C PRO A 88 7.30 1.15 -9.66
N VAL A 89 7.68 1.05 -10.93
CA VAL A 89 7.05 1.81 -12.03
C VAL A 89 5.57 1.46 -12.23
N GLU A 90 5.15 0.24 -11.85
CA GLU A 90 3.78 -0.24 -12.01
C GLU A 90 2.83 0.38 -10.97
N LEU A 91 3.38 0.84 -9.84
CA LEU A 91 2.62 1.48 -8.78
C LEU A 91 2.35 2.97 -9.04
N GLY A 92 3.28 3.65 -9.72
CA GLY A 92 3.27 5.09 -9.96
C GLY A 92 1.92 5.64 -10.48
N PRO A 93 1.34 5.04 -11.54
CA PRO A 93 0.05 5.48 -12.07
C PRO A 93 -1.09 5.48 -11.04
N GLY A 94 -1.10 4.53 -10.10
CA GLY A 94 -2.11 4.47 -9.04
C GLY A 94 -2.00 5.65 -8.07
N TYR A 95 -0.79 6.07 -7.71
CA TYR A 95 -0.59 7.26 -6.87
C TYR A 95 -0.97 8.55 -7.60
N VAL A 96 -0.63 8.65 -8.89
CA VAL A 96 -1.00 9.82 -9.71
C VAL A 96 -2.52 9.93 -9.83
N ASP A 97 -3.22 8.82 -10.09
CA ASP A 97 -4.69 8.80 -10.15
C ASP A 97 -5.30 9.25 -8.82
N LEU A 98 -4.81 8.75 -7.67
CA LEU A 98 -5.33 9.14 -6.35
C LEU A 98 -4.98 10.58 -5.94
N ALA A 99 -4.03 11.22 -6.61
CA ALA A 99 -3.65 12.60 -6.39
C ALA A 99 -4.35 13.58 -7.35
N ASP A 100 -5.12 13.08 -8.34
CA ASP A 100 -5.84 13.90 -9.30
C ASP A 100 -6.90 14.76 -8.58
N GLU A 101 -6.89 16.08 -8.85
CA GLU A 101 -7.81 17.06 -8.27
C GLU A 101 -9.27 16.79 -8.63
N LEU A 102 -9.53 16.05 -9.72
CA LEU A 102 -10.86 15.62 -10.13
C LEU A 102 -11.42 14.46 -9.28
N LYS A 103 -10.58 13.78 -8.50
CA LYS A 103 -10.97 12.62 -7.66
C LYS A 103 -11.55 13.04 -6.31
N THR A 104 -12.52 13.94 -6.35
CA THR A 104 -13.14 14.56 -5.16
C THR A 104 -14.04 13.62 -4.34
N TYR A 105 -14.35 12.44 -4.86
CA TYR A 105 -15.23 11.46 -4.21
C TYR A 105 -14.56 10.10 -3.94
N VAL A 106 -13.25 9.99 -4.17
CA VAL A 106 -12.49 8.76 -3.90
C VAL A 106 -11.72 8.97 -2.60
N SER A 107 -12.28 8.48 -1.49
CA SER A 107 -11.70 8.60 -0.16
C SER A 107 -12.02 7.35 0.68
N GLY A 108 -11.05 6.86 1.45
CA GLY A 108 -11.12 5.62 2.22
C GLY A 108 -10.75 4.36 1.42
N SER A 109 -10.27 4.51 0.18
CA SER A 109 -9.94 3.41 -0.72
C SER A 109 -8.57 2.81 -0.40
N ILE A 110 -8.37 1.52 -0.73
CA ILE A 110 -7.14 0.75 -0.48
C ILE A 110 -6.73 -0.01 -1.73
#